data_AF-A0A1A8QFU7-F1
#
_entry.id   AF-A0A1A8QFU7-F1
#
_cell.length_a   1.000
_cell.length_b   1.000
_cell.length_c   1.000
_cell.angle_alpha   90.00
_cell.angle_beta   90.00
_cell.angle_gamma   90.00
#
_symmetry.space_group_name_H-M   'P 1'
#
loop_
_entity.id
_entity.type
_entity.pdbx_description
1 polymer ?
#
loop_
_entity_poly.entity_id
_entity_poly.type
_entity_poly.pdbx_seq_one_letter_code
_entity_poly.pdbx_strand_id
1 'polypeptide(L)'
;FRDLHVDDQMSVIQLSWMGVMVFALGWRTYTLTNCSMLYFAPDLVFNDQRMQVSSMYEHCVRMKLLAQRFCKLEVTEEEFLCMKALVLFSIMPVEGLKSQRCFEELRTSYIKELDRLASHHGETTRTQRLFQLTQLLDYLQSVVRKLHQFTYDLFIQAQSLQMRVNFPEMISEIVSVHVPKILSGMVKPILFHDTA
;
A
#
# COMPACT_ATOMS: atom_id res chain seq x y z
N PHE A 1 4.43 13.71 11.81
CA PHE A 1 5.34 13.33 10.70
C PHE A 1 6.55 14.24 10.65
N ARG A 2 6.37 15.58 10.69
CA ARG A 2 7.48 16.53 10.78
C ARG A 2 8.38 16.32 12.00
N ASP A 3 7.84 15.72 13.06
CA ASP A 3 8.53 15.42 14.31
C ASP A 3 9.41 14.15 14.24
N LEU A 4 9.37 13.41 13.12
CA LEU A 4 10.31 12.31 12.88
C LEU A 4 11.65 12.88 12.42
N HIS A 5 12.74 12.17 12.74
CA HIS A 5 14.03 12.45 12.14
C HIS A 5 13.92 12.42 10.61
N VAL A 6 14.60 13.34 9.91
CA VAL A 6 14.48 13.47 8.44
C VAL A 6 14.81 12.17 7.70
N ASP A 7 15.85 11.45 8.14
CA ASP A 7 16.19 10.12 7.59
C ASP A 7 15.09 9.08 7.80
N ASP A 8 14.37 9.15 8.94
CA ASP A 8 13.24 8.25 9.19
C ASP A 8 12.04 8.64 8.32
N GLN A 9 11.80 9.94 8.09
CA GLN A 9 10.77 10.39 7.14
C GLN A 9 11.03 9.83 5.75
N MET A 10 12.26 9.95 5.26
CA MET A 10 12.66 9.40 3.95
C MET A 10 12.53 7.88 3.92
N SER A 11 13.03 7.18 4.94
CA SER A 11 12.94 5.72 5.03
C SER A 11 11.49 5.25 5.00
N VAL A 12 10.61 5.87 5.78
CA VAL A 12 9.17 5.54 5.82
C VAL A 12 8.52 5.73 4.45
N ILE A 13 8.83 6.82 3.74
CA ILE A 13 8.32 7.09 2.38
C ILE A 13 8.84 6.03 1.39
N GLN A 14 10.15 5.79 1.37
CA GLN A 14 10.80 4.88 0.43
C GLN A 14 10.42 3.41 0.65
N LEU A 15 10.06 3.03 1.88
CA LEU A 15 9.61 1.67 2.19
C LEU A 15 8.12 1.46 1.88
N SER A 16 7.27 2.47 2.07
CA SER A 16 5.81 2.35 1.92
C SER A 16 5.26 2.81 0.57
N TRP A 17 6.08 3.40 -0.31
CA TRP A 17 5.66 4.01 -1.58
C TRP A 17 4.67 3.17 -2.40
N MET A 18 4.98 1.88 -2.61
CA MET A 18 4.13 0.97 -3.37
C MET A 18 2.77 0.77 -2.70
N GLY A 19 2.77 0.61 -1.37
CA GLY A 19 1.54 0.50 -0.59
C GLY A 19 0.66 1.74 -0.72
N VAL A 20 1.25 2.93 -0.55
CA VAL A 20 0.51 4.20 -0.67
C VAL A 20 -0.07 4.37 -2.07
N MET A 21 0.69 4.08 -3.12
CA MET A 21 0.23 4.21 -4.50
C MET A 21 -0.87 3.20 -4.85
N VAL A 22 -0.72 1.94 -4.45
CA VAL A 22 -1.72 0.88 -4.72
C VAL A 22 -3.01 1.13 -3.94
N PHE A 23 -2.91 1.61 -2.70
CA PHE A 23 -4.07 1.98 -1.89
C PHE A 23 -4.84 3.14 -2.53
N ALA A 24 -4.13 4.17 -3.01
CA ALA A 24 -4.73 5.30 -3.74
C ALA A 24 -5.33 4.88 -5.09
N LEU A 25 -4.70 3.94 -5.81
CA LEU A 25 -5.27 3.34 -7.03
C LEU A 25 -6.58 2.60 -6.71
N GLY A 26 -6.61 1.82 -5.63
CA GLY A 26 -7.82 1.15 -5.16
C GLY A 26 -8.97 2.13 -4.91
N TRP A 27 -8.66 3.27 -4.29
CA TRP A 27 -9.64 4.33 -4.01
C TRP A 27 -10.20 4.98 -5.27
N ARG A 28 -9.34 5.37 -6.22
CA ARG A 28 -9.79 5.92 -7.50
C ARG A 28 -10.61 4.91 -8.30
N THR A 29 -10.18 3.66 -8.31
CA THR A 29 -10.90 2.57 -8.99
C THR A 29 -12.29 2.36 -8.39
N TYR A 30 -12.40 2.41 -7.06
CA TYR A 30 -13.67 2.35 -6.34
C TYR A 30 -14.58 3.55 -6.69
N THR A 31 -14.10 4.77 -6.48
CA THR A 31 -14.94 5.98 -6.55
C THR A 31 -15.25 6.45 -7.98
N LEU A 32 -14.34 6.23 -8.94
CA LEU A 32 -14.47 6.78 -10.30
C LEU A 32 -14.97 5.77 -11.34
N THR A 33 -14.90 4.47 -11.05
CA THR A 33 -15.30 3.43 -12.02
C THR A 33 -16.22 2.35 -11.43
N ASN A 34 -16.63 2.50 -10.16
CA ASN A 34 -17.38 1.47 -9.43
C ASN A 34 -16.70 0.09 -9.51
N CYS A 35 -15.37 0.06 -9.34
CA CYS A 35 -14.52 -1.13 -9.40
C CYS A 35 -14.51 -1.89 -10.75
N SER A 36 -15.09 -1.34 -11.81
CA SER A 36 -15.14 -2.01 -13.12
C SER A 36 -13.79 -1.98 -13.84
N MET A 37 -13.03 -0.89 -13.70
CA MET A 37 -11.78 -0.64 -14.42
C MET A 37 -10.72 -0.05 -13.51
N LEU A 38 -9.46 -0.44 -13.65
CA LEU A 38 -8.37 0.12 -12.85
C LEU A 38 -8.06 1.55 -13.29
N TYR A 39 -8.26 2.52 -12.39
CA TYR A 39 -8.12 3.95 -12.69
C TYR A 39 -6.74 4.47 -12.23
N PHE A 40 -5.71 4.29 -13.06
CA PHE A 40 -4.36 4.79 -12.74
C PHE A 40 -4.33 6.31 -12.78
N ALA A 41 -4.83 6.90 -13.86
CA ALA A 41 -4.95 8.34 -14.07
C ALA A 41 -6.10 8.62 -15.07
N PRO A 42 -6.58 9.88 -15.22
CA PRO A 42 -7.65 10.20 -16.18
C PRO A 42 -7.37 9.77 -17.63
N ASP A 43 -6.10 9.81 -18.02
CA ASP A 43 -5.59 9.41 -19.34
C ASP A 43 -5.15 7.94 -19.41
N LEU A 44 -5.10 7.25 -18.27
CA LEU A 44 -4.65 5.86 -18.16
C LEU A 44 -5.60 5.01 -17.31
N VAL A 45 -6.67 4.54 -17.96
CA VAL A 45 -7.61 3.58 -17.38
C VAL A 45 -7.39 2.20 -18.01
N PHE A 46 -7.35 1.16 -17.18
CA PHE A 46 -7.15 -0.23 -17.58
C PHE A 46 -8.47 -0.99 -17.50
N ASN A 47 -8.98 -1.39 -18.67
CA ASN A 47 -10.05 -2.36 -18.80
C ASN A 47 -9.48 -3.79 -18.88
N ASP A 48 -10.35 -4.80 -18.96
CA ASP A 48 -9.91 -6.20 -18.97
C ASP A 48 -8.99 -6.52 -20.17
N GLN A 49 -9.23 -5.91 -21.34
CA GLN A 49 -8.34 -6.06 -22.50
C GLN A 49 -6.93 -5.52 -22.23
N ARG A 50 -6.82 -4.29 -21.71
CA ARG A 50 -5.53 -3.67 -21.35
C ARG A 50 -4.80 -4.46 -20.27
N MET A 51 -5.54 -5.01 -19.31
CA MET A 51 -4.97 -5.91 -18.30
C MET A 51 -4.38 -7.18 -18.95
N GLN A 52 -5.07 -7.81 -19.90
CA GLN A 52 -4.63 -9.04 -20.57
C GLN A 52 -3.41 -8.85 -21.46
N VAL A 53 -3.32 -7.73 -22.20
CA VAL A 53 -2.16 -7.43 -23.05
C VAL A 53 -0.95 -6.94 -22.24
N SER A 54 -1.15 -6.57 -20.98
CA SER A 54 -0.05 -6.24 -20.08
C SER A 54 0.63 -7.50 -19.53
N SER A 55 1.92 -7.40 -19.20
CA SER A 55 2.62 -8.43 -18.42
C SER A 55 2.20 -8.47 -16.94
N MET A 56 1.15 -7.73 -16.56
CA MET A 56 0.73 -7.52 -15.16
C MET A 56 -0.65 -8.08 -14.83
N TYR A 57 -1.27 -8.89 -15.71
CA TYR A 57 -2.66 -9.32 -15.55
C TYR A 57 -3.00 -9.81 -14.13
N GLU A 58 -2.20 -10.73 -13.57
CA GLU A 58 -2.43 -11.27 -12.23
C GLU A 58 -2.34 -10.20 -11.13
N HIS A 59 -1.43 -9.24 -11.27
CA HIS A 59 -1.30 -8.11 -10.36
C HIS A 59 -2.47 -7.13 -10.50
N CYS A 60 -2.92 -6.86 -11.73
CA CYS A 60 -4.10 -6.06 -12.00
C CYS A 60 -5.36 -6.67 -11.36
N VAL A 61 -5.55 -7.98 -11.46
CA VAL A 61 -6.68 -8.67 -10.80
C VAL A 61 -6.65 -8.46 -9.29
N ARG A 62 -5.46 -8.57 -8.65
CA ARG A 62 -5.32 -8.33 -7.20
C ARG A 62 -5.63 -6.89 -6.80
N MET A 63 -5.18 -5.91 -7.60
CA MET A 63 -5.49 -4.49 -7.38
C MET A 63 -6.98 -4.20 -7.56
N LYS A 64 -7.64 -4.84 -8.54
CA LYS A 64 -9.10 -4.74 -8.75
C LYS A 64 -9.86 -5.36 -7.57
N LEU A 65 -9.40 -6.50 -7.04
CA LEU A 65 -9.98 -7.12 -5.86
C LEU A 65 -9.83 -6.24 -4.60
N LEU A 66 -8.72 -5.53 -4.44
CA LEU A 66 -8.56 -4.53 -3.37
C LEU A 66 -9.65 -3.45 -3.47
N ALA A 67 -9.86 -2.88 -4.67
CA ALA A 67 -10.91 -1.88 -4.88
C ALA A 67 -12.32 -2.45 -4.62
N GLN A 68 -12.59 -3.69 -5.03
CA GLN A 68 -13.86 -4.36 -4.73
C GLN A 68 -14.09 -4.54 -3.22
N ARG A 69 -13.03 -4.74 -2.43
CA ARG A 69 -13.13 -4.76 -0.96
C ARG A 69 -13.48 -3.38 -0.40
N PHE A 70 -12.97 -2.29 -0.98
CA PHE A 70 -13.39 -0.95 -0.58
C PHE A 70 -14.89 -0.75 -0.83
N CYS A 71 -15.37 -1.16 -2.00
CA CYS A 71 -16.78 -1.09 -2.36
C CYS A 71 -17.66 -1.94 -1.44
N LYS A 72 -17.28 -3.21 -1.21
CA LYS A 72 -18.03 -4.11 -0.31
C LYS A 72 -18.13 -3.58 1.12
N LEU A 73 -17.08 -2.91 1.59
CA LEU A 73 -17.02 -2.34 2.93
C LEU A 73 -17.55 -0.89 2.99
N GLU A 74 -18.00 -0.34 1.86
CA GLU A 74 -18.46 1.04 1.73
C GLU A 74 -17.51 2.03 2.41
N VAL A 75 -16.19 1.86 2.16
CA VAL A 75 -15.15 2.65 2.83
C VAL A 75 -15.41 4.14 2.60
N THR A 76 -15.46 4.92 3.68
CA THR A 76 -15.64 6.37 3.61
C THR A 76 -14.33 7.07 3.28
N GLU A 77 -14.41 8.34 2.85
CA GLU A 77 -13.21 9.12 2.57
C GLU A 77 -12.35 9.32 3.82
N GLU A 78 -12.96 9.55 4.98
CA GLU A 78 -12.25 9.71 6.25
C GLU A 78 -11.51 8.43 6.66
N GLU A 79 -12.18 7.27 6.56
CA GLU A 79 -11.57 5.97 6.81
C GLU A 79 -10.42 5.72 5.83
N PHE A 80 -10.61 6.03 4.54
CA PHE A 80 -9.57 5.91 3.53
C PHE A 80 -8.35 6.78 3.85
N LEU A 81 -8.54 8.06 4.20
CA LEU A 81 -7.45 8.97 4.52
C LEU A 81 -6.67 8.52 5.77
N CYS A 82 -7.37 8.08 6.81
CA CYS A 82 -6.77 7.53 8.02
C CYS A 82 -5.99 6.24 7.73
N MET A 83 -6.60 5.29 7.00
CA MET A 83 -5.94 4.06 6.58
C MET A 83 -4.72 4.32 5.70
N LYS A 84 -4.78 5.30 4.79
CA LYS A 84 -3.64 5.68 3.94
C LYS A 84 -2.46 6.18 4.79
N ALA A 85 -2.72 6.89 5.88
CA ALA A 85 -1.68 7.25 6.84
C ALA A 85 -1.12 6.00 7.57
N LEU A 86 -1.96 5.04 7.96
CA LEU A 86 -1.49 3.78 8.53
C LEU A 86 -0.65 2.94 7.57
N VAL A 87 -0.94 2.99 6.25
CA VAL A 87 -0.11 2.38 5.20
C VAL A 87 1.27 3.03 5.13
N LEU A 88 1.37 4.35 5.29
CA LEU A 88 2.67 5.03 5.39
C LEU A 88 3.49 4.45 6.55
N PHE A 89 2.86 4.17 7.69
CA PHE A 89 3.50 3.61 8.88
C PHE A 89 3.40 2.08 9.00
N SER A 90 3.23 1.34 7.89
CA SER A 90 3.01 -0.13 7.95
C SER A 90 4.26 -0.98 7.73
N ILE A 91 5.44 -0.37 7.58
CA ILE A 91 6.68 -1.07 7.25
C ILE A 91 7.83 -0.42 8.04
N MET A 92 8.70 -1.24 8.63
CA MET A 92 9.81 -0.76 9.46
C MET A 92 11.10 -1.59 9.23
N PRO A 93 12.29 -0.95 9.22
CA PRO A 93 13.56 -1.67 9.25
C PRO A 93 13.68 -2.56 10.49
N VAL A 94 14.29 -3.75 10.35
CA VAL A 94 14.52 -4.66 11.49
C VAL A 94 15.43 -4.04 12.55
N GLU A 95 16.36 -3.19 12.13
CA GLU A 95 17.27 -2.42 12.99
C GLU A 95 16.57 -1.27 13.74
N GLY A 96 15.31 -0.98 13.43
CA GLY A 96 14.53 0.11 14.01
C GLY A 96 14.80 1.47 13.34
N LEU A 97 14.07 2.48 13.80
CA LEU A 97 14.21 3.88 13.37
C LEU A 97 14.96 4.71 14.42
N LYS A 98 15.57 5.83 14.00
CA LYS A 98 16.27 6.74 14.93
C LYS A 98 15.31 7.34 15.95
N SER A 99 14.11 7.71 15.51
CA SER A 99 13.01 8.27 16.30
C SER A 99 11.88 7.25 16.49
N GLN A 100 12.23 6.02 16.88
CA GLN A 100 11.31 4.89 17.07
C GLN A 100 10.06 5.26 17.89
N ARG A 101 10.25 5.92 19.04
CA ARG A 101 9.14 6.34 19.91
C ARG A 101 8.15 7.28 19.20
N CYS A 102 8.67 8.26 18.45
CA CYS A 102 7.83 9.20 17.70
C CYS A 102 7.04 8.47 16.59
N PHE A 103 7.66 7.49 15.92
CA PHE A 103 6.97 6.64 14.95
C PHE A 103 5.82 5.86 15.60
N GLU A 104 6.07 5.24 16.75
CA GLU A 104 5.06 4.46 17.48
C GLU A 104 3.90 5.33 17.99
N GLU A 105 4.21 6.53 18.50
CA GLU A 105 3.21 7.52 18.93
C GLU A 105 2.34 7.97 17.75
N LEU A 106 2.95 8.27 16.59
CA LEU A 106 2.21 8.64 15.37
C LEU A 106 1.32 7.50 14.89
N ARG A 107 1.85 6.28 14.78
CA ARG A 107 1.07 5.10 14.36
C ARG A 107 -0.09 4.86 15.33
N THR A 108 0.16 4.91 16.63
CA THR A 108 -0.87 4.73 17.67
C THR A 108 -1.96 5.79 17.56
N SER A 109 -1.61 7.04 17.28
CA SER A 109 -2.58 8.13 17.07
C SER A 109 -3.53 7.81 15.90
N TYR A 110 -3.00 7.37 14.76
CA TYR A 110 -3.83 6.98 13.62
C TYR A 110 -4.66 5.70 13.86
N ILE A 111 -4.19 4.76 14.67
CA ILE A 111 -5.00 3.60 15.08
C ILE A 111 -6.19 4.05 15.92
N LYS A 112 -5.97 4.94 16.89
CA LYS A 112 -7.05 5.52 17.70
C LYS A 112 -8.05 6.30 16.86
N GLU A 113 -7.55 7.03 15.85
CA GLU A 113 -8.42 7.75 14.92
C GLU A 113 -9.25 6.82 14.04
N LEU A 114 -8.67 5.71 13.55
CA LEU A 114 -9.44 4.71 12.80
C LEU A 114 -10.54 4.07 13.66
N ASP A 115 -10.23 3.79 14.93
CA ASP A 115 -11.19 3.26 15.91
C ASP A 115 -12.30 4.28 16.25
N ARG A 116 -11.96 5.58 16.34
CA ARG A 116 -12.94 6.67 16.44
C ARG A 116 -13.88 6.69 15.23
N LEU A 117 -13.33 6.59 14.01
CA LEU A 117 -14.13 6.56 12.77
C LEU A 117 -15.03 5.33 12.69
N ALA A 118 -14.51 4.16 13.08
CA ALA A 118 -15.31 2.92 13.13
C ALA A 118 -16.49 3.01 14.11
N SER A 119 -16.38 3.85 15.14
CA SER A 119 -17.44 4.05 16.15
C SER A 119 -18.71 4.70 15.60
N HIS A 120 -18.65 5.35 14.42
CA HIS A 120 -19.83 5.93 13.78
C HIS A 120 -20.88 4.88 13.39
N HIS A 121 -20.53 3.59 13.40
CA HIS A 121 -21.44 2.49 13.06
C HIS A 121 -22.18 1.88 14.27
N GLY A 122 -21.89 2.29 15.52
CA GLY A 122 -22.41 1.68 16.78
C GLY A 122 -21.41 0.70 17.44
N GLU A 123 -21.61 0.27 18.70
CA GLU A 123 -20.57 -0.49 19.44
C GLU A 123 -20.31 -1.93 18.94
N THR A 124 -21.35 -2.74 18.74
CA THR A 124 -21.18 -4.13 18.24
C THR A 124 -20.59 -4.15 16.83
N THR A 125 -20.96 -3.16 16.03
CA THR A 125 -20.51 -2.92 14.66
C THR A 125 -19.13 -2.25 14.62
N ARG A 126 -18.74 -1.44 15.62
CA ARG A 126 -17.41 -0.78 15.70
C ARG A 126 -16.29 -1.81 15.67
N THR A 127 -16.32 -2.81 16.55
CA THR A 127 -15.25 -3.81 16.63
C THR A 127 -15.16 -4.61 15.32
N GLN A 128 -16.31 -4.96 14.74
CA GLN A 128 -16.37 -5.65 13.45
C GLN A 128 -15.85 -4.77 12.31
N ARG A 129 -16.23 -3.49 12.28
CA ARG A 129 -15.81 -2.49 11.29
C ARG A 129 -14.31 -2.28 11.36
N LEU A 130 -13.77 -2.05 12.56
CA LEU A 130 -12.35 -1.88 12.80
C LEU A 130 -11.58 -3.12 12.31
N PHE A 131 -12.03 -4.33 12.67
CA PHE A 131 -11.45 -5.58 12.20
C PHE A 131 -11.44 -5.70 10.67
N GLN A 132 -12.55 -5.36 10.00
CA GLN A 132 -12.64 -5.40 8.53
C GLN A 132 -11.66 -4.41 7.87
N LEU A 133 -11.52 -3.21 8.44
CA LEU A 133 -10.62 -2.17 7.96
C LEU A 133 -9.14 -2.56 8.18
N THR A 134 -8.79 -3.11 9.35
CA THR A 134 -7.43 -3.59 9.61
C THR A 134 -7.10 -4.84 8.78
N GLN A 135 -8.07 -5.71 8.51
CA GLN A 135 -7.88 -6.87 7.63
C GLN A 135 -7.63 -6.45 6.18
N LEU A 136 -8.24 -5.35 5.75
CA LEU A 136 -7.98 -4.73 4.44
C LEU A 136 -6.54 -4.18 4.35
N LEU A 137 -6.03 -3.57 5.43
CA LEU A 137 -4.63 -3.11 5.53
C LEU A 137 -3.64 -4.28 5.46
N ASP A 138 -3.91 -5.39 6.14
CA ASP A 138 -3.05 -6.58 6.08
C ASP A 138 -3.09 -7.24 4.70
N TYR A 139 -4.27 -7.29 4.07
CA TYR A 139 -4.41 -7.77 2.70
C TYR A 139 -3.59 -6.95 1.71
N LEU A 140 -3.55 -5.62 1.85
CA LEU A 140 -2.72 -4.74 1.03
C LEU A 140 -1.24 -5.16 1.08
N GLN A 141 -0.70 -5.52 2.26
CA GLN A 141 0.71 -5.95 2.38
C GLN A 141 1.01 -7.16 1.50
N SER A 142 0.07 -8.11 1.38
CA SER A 142 0.22 -9.28 0.51
C SER A 142 0.26 -8.91 -0.98
N VAL A 143 -0.52 -7.91 -1.40
CA VAL A 143 -0.54 -7.40 -2.79
C VAL A 143 0.76 -6.65 -3.08
N VAL A 144 1.17 -5.78 -2.16
CA VAL A 144 2.38 -4.95 -2.26
C VAL A 144 3.64 -5.80 -2.33
N ARG A 145 3.75 -6.86 -1.52
CA ARG A 145 4.91 -7.77 -1.57
C ARG A 145 5.08 -8.41 -2.96
N LYS A 146 3.98 -8.84 -3.58
CA LYS A 146 4.01 -9.41 -4.94
C LYS A 146 4.36 -8.37 -6.00
N LEU A 147 3.88 -7.13 -5.84
CA LEU A 147 4.23 -6.02 -6.73
C LEU A 147 5.70 -5.61 -6.59
N HIS A 148 6.26 -5.62 -5.38
CA HIS A 148 7.69 -5.41 -5.17
C HIS A 148 8.54 -6.44 -5.90
N GLN A 149 8.20 -7.73 -5.75
CA GLN A 149 8.89 -8.81 -6.48
C GLN A 149 8.82 -8.58 -7.98
N PHE A 150 7.62 -8.39 -8.53
CA PHE A 150 7.42 -8.13 -9.96
C PHE A 150 8.22 -6.90 -10.45
N THR A 151 8.19 -5.80 -9.70
CA THR A 151 8.90 -4.57 -10.06
C THR A 151 10.41 -4.78 -10.07
N TYR A 152 10.94 -5.52 -9.09
CA TYR A 152 12.36 -5.83 -9.02
C TYR A 152 12.82 -6.74 -10.16
N ASP A 153 12.05 -7.79 -10.46
CA ASP A 153 12.35 -8.70 -11.57
C ASP A 153 12.35 -7.94 -12.91
N LEU A 154 11.37 -7.07 -13.12
CA LEU A 154 11.28 -6.21 -14.30
C LEU A 154 12.45 -5.22 -14.38
N PHE A 155 12.89 -4.68 -13.25
CA PHE A 155 14.02 -3.76 -13.18
C PHE A 155 15.34 -4.44 -13.57
N ILE A 156 15.60 -5.63 -13.06
CA ILE A 156 16.80 -6.42 -13.43
C ILE A 156 16.76 -6.80 -14.91
N GLN A 157 15.59 -7.18 -15.44
CA GLN A 157 15.42 -7.47 -16.87
C GLN A 157 15.65 -6.24 -17.74
N ALA A 158 15.16 -5.06 -17.34
CA ALA A 158 15.37 -3.81 -18.07
C ALA A 158 16.84 -3.38 -18.12
N GLN A 159 17.64 -3.74 -17.11
CA GLN A 159 19.09 -3.46 -17.09
C GLN A 159 19.90 -4.47 -17.91
N SER A 160 19.47 -5.73 -17.96
CA SER A 160 20.23 -6.85 -18.56
C SER A 160 19.84 -7.17 -20.00
N LEU A 161 18.63 -6.81 -20.44
CA LEU A 161 18.06 -7.15 -21.74
C LEU A 161 17.54 -5.89 -22.45
N GLN A 162 17.37 -5.97 -23.77
CA GLN A 162 16.73 -4.96 -24.64
C GLN A 162 15.21 -4.78 -24.37
N MET A 163 14.73 -5.03 -23.15
CA MET A 163 13.37 -4.66 -22.77
C MET A 163 13.25 -3.14 -22.73
N ARG A 164 12.36 -2.58 -23.55
CA ARG A 164 12.09 -1.13 -23.62
C ARG A 164 11.21 -0.67 -22.46
N VAL A 165 11.60 -0.97 -21.22
CA VAL A 165 10.93 -0.48 -20.01
C VAL A 165 11.84 0.55 -19.35
N ASN A 166 11.35 1.77 -19.25
CA ASN A 166 12.09 2.87 -18.64
C ASN A 166 11.62 3.08 -17.20
N PHE A 167 12.57 3.18 -16.28
CA PHE A 167 12.31 3.55 -14.89
C PHE A 167 12.69 5.01 -14.67
N PRO A 168 11.77 5.86 -14.16
CA PRO A 168 12.13 7.19 -13.71
C PRO A 168 13.22 7.12 -12.62
N GLU A 169 14.11 8.13 -12.57
CA GLU A 169 15.28 8.16 -11.68
C GLU A 169 14.93 7.83 -10.21
N MET A 170 13.92 8.50 -9.65
CA MET A 170 13.47 8.27 -8.28
C MET A 170 13.01 6.82 -8.04
N ILE A 171 12.28 6.23 -8.98
CA ILE A 171 11.81 4.84 -8.86
C ILE A 171 12.98 3.88 -9.02
N SER A 172 13.93 4.17 -9.92
CA SER A 172 15.15 3.37 -10.10
C SER A 172 15.99 3.33 -8.81
N GLU A 173 16.14 4.46 -8.12
CA GLU A 173 16.85 4.53 -6.84
C GLU A 173 16.12 3.72 -5.76
N ILE A 174 14.81 3.90 -5.62
CA ILE A 174 14.01 3.16 -4.63
C ILE A 174 14.05 1.65 -4.91
N VAL A 175 13.90 1.24 -6.16
CA VAL A 175 13.87 -0.18 -6.56
C VAL A 175 15.25 -0.81 -6.39
N SER A 176 16.33 -0.14 -6.76
CA SER A 176 17.68 -0.69 -6.62
C SER A 176 18.12 -0.82 -5.16
N VAL A 177 17.73 0.10 -4.28
CA VAL A 177 18.21 0.12 -2.89
C VAL A 177 17.25 -0.53 -1.90
N HIS A 178 15.95 -0.23 -1.96
CA HIS A 178 15.00 -0.58 -0.89
C HIS A 178 14.25 -1.88 -1.16
N VAL A 179 13.90 -2.18 -2.41
CA VAL A 179 13.14 -3.39 -2.73
C VAL A 179 13.91 -4.67 -2.39
N PRO A 180 15.23 -4.81 -2.66
CA PRO A 180 16.02 -5.93 -2.16
C PRO A 180 15.94 -6.11 -0.65
N LYS A 181 15.97 -5.01 0.12
CA LYS A 181 15.89 -5.05 1.59
C LYS A 181 14.53 -5.55 2.08
N ILE A 182 13.46 -5.18 1.37
CA ILE A 182 12.10 -5.67 1.63
C ILE A 182 12.00 -7.17 1.33
N LEU A 183 12.54 -7.61 0.20
CA LEU A 183 12.46 -9.01 -0.23
C LEU A 183 13.36 -9.95 0.59
N SER A 184 14.51 -9.46 1.08
CA SER A 184 15.45 -10.23 1.92
C SER A 184 15.06 -10.31 3.40
N GLY A 185 14.02 -9.58 3.83
CA GLY A 185 13.54 -9.59 5.22
C GLY A 185 14.30 -8.66 6.17
N MET A 186 15.16 -7.77 5.65
CA MET A 186 15.76 -6.68 6.44
C MET A 186 14.75 -5.60 6.85
N VAL A 187 13.55 -5.66 6.27
CA VAL A 187 12.43 -4.78 6.56
C VAL A 187 11.20 -5.66 6.82
N LYS A 188 10.45 -5.33 7.89
CA LYS A 188 9.26 -6.11 8.29
C LYS A 188 7.97 -5.29 8.11
N PRO A 189 6.92 -5.88 7.51
CA PRO A 189 5.59 -5.29 7.57
C PRO A 189 5.05 -5.37 9.01
N ILE A 190 4.32 -4.34 9.43
CA ILE A 190 3.62 -4.29 10.71
C ILE A 190 2.16 -4.64 10.46
N LEU A 191 1.83 -5.91 10.66
CA LEU A 191 0.47 -6.43 10.51
C LEU A 191 -0.38 -6.13 11.74
N PHE A 192 -1.70 -6.07 11.55
CA PHE A 192 -2.67 -5.95 12.64
C PHE A 192 -3.06 -7.31 13.23
N HIS A 193 -3.07 -8.35 12.39
CA HIS A 193 -3.44 -9.70 12.81
C HIS A 193 -2.30 -10.65 12.50
N ASP A 194 -1.99 -11.51 13.48
CA ASP A 194 -1.06 -12.61 13.26
C ASP A 194 -1.65 -13.57 12.22
N THR A 195 -0.82 -13.94 11.24
CA THR A 195 -1.12 -15.10 10.38
C THR A 195 -0.97 -16.35 11.22
N ALA A 196 -2.08 -16.85 11.77
CA ALA A 196 -2.17 -18.21 12.31
C ALA A 196 -1.86 -19.26 11.23
#